data_AF-A0A9W9ZMQ3-F1
#
_entry.id   AF-A0A9W9ZMQ3-F1
#
_cell.length_a   1.000
_cell.length_b   1.000
_cell.length_c   1.000
_cell.angle_alpha   90.00
_cell.angle_beta   90.00
_cell.angle_gamma   90.00
#
_symmetry.space_group_name_H-M   'P 1'
#
loop_
_entity.id
_entity.type
_entity.pdbx_description
1 polymer ?
#
loop_
_entity_poly.entity_id
_entity_poly.type
_entity_poly.pdbx_seq_one_letter_code
_entity_poly.pdbx_strand_id
1 'polypeptide(L)'
;MQDFGRYFCRVWDKSGSVTSDIAEIDVFPAPQMRFRGLHEMETGTKQAIIDLLSKKRLPGLATWKQVARRYAMRETEISLLEIEKTPAGAMLDRLGSLAPNLTVYYLCKTFKESGLRRLDVANKLSKQMVISVQ
;
A
#
# COMPACT_ATOMS: atom_id res chain seq x y z
N MET A 1 9.68 9.69 -7.03
CA MET A 1 8.30 9.16 -7.02
C MET A 1 8.21 8.25 -8.22
N GLN A 2 8.01 6.93 -8.04
CA GLN A 2 7.88 6.06 -9.21
C GLN A 2 6.46 6.25 -9.79
N ASP A 3 6.38 6.53 -11.08
CA ASP A 3 5.17 6.93 -11.80
C ASP A 3 4.27 5.74 -12.17
N PHE A 4 4.01 4.86 -11.22
CA PHE A 4 3.05 3.76 -11.36
C PHE A 4 1.73 4.10 -10.69
N GLY A 5 0.64 3.51 -11.15
CA GLY A 5 -0.69 3.69 -10.58
C GLY A 5 -1.72 4.09 -11.61
N ARG A 6 -2.80 4.71 -11.13
CA ARG A 6 -3.98 5.03 -11.95
C ARG A 6 -3.93 6.49 -12.35
N TYR A 7 -3.95 6.73 -13.66
CA TYR A 7 -3.91 8.05 -14.27
C TYR A 7 -5.18 8.27 -15.06
N PHE A 8 -5.65 9.51 -15.08
CA PHE A 8 -6.71 9.96 -15.96
C PHE A 8 -6.45 11.43 -16.31
N CYS A 9 -6.88 11.84 -17.49
CA CYS A 9 -6.85 13.24 -17.89
C CYS A 9 -8.19 13.88 -17.55
N ARG A 10 -8.16 15.06 -16.91
CA ARG A 10 -9.34 15.90 -16.72
C ARG A 10 -9.10 17.22 -17.43
N VAL A 11 -9.96 17.55 -18.38
CA VAL A 11 -9.96 18.85 -19.08
C VAL A 11 -11.23 19.58 -18.69
N TRP A 12 -11.12 20.88 -18.43
CA TRP A 12 -12.28 21.71 -18.09
C TRP A 12 -12.18 23.11 -18.71
N ASP A 13 -13.34 23.66 -19.03
CA ASP A 13 -13.54 25.04 -19.49
C ASP A 13 -14.77 25.66 -18.81
N LYS A 14 -15.30 26.77 -19.35
CA LYS A 14 -16.52 27.41 -18.83
C LYS A 14 -17.78 26.55 -19.01
N SER A 15 -17.76 25.57 -19.91
CA SER A 15 -18.89 24.75 -20.32
C SER A 15 -18.99 23.46 -19.51
N GLY A 16 -17.92 23.04 -18.85
CA GLY A 16 -17.91 21.90 -17.94
C GLY A 16 -16.55 21.22 -17.83
N SER A 17 -16.55 19.96 -17.37
CA SER A 17 -15.35 19.13 -17.34
C SER A 17 -15.60 17.76 -17.94
N VAL A 18 -14.64 17.27 -18.74
CA VAL A 18 -14.62 15.91 -19.28
C VAL A 18 -13.43 15.16 -18.70
N THR A 19 -13.62 13.88 -18.44
CA THR A 19 -12.61 13.00 -17.85
C THR A 19 -12.37 11.83 -18.79
N SER A 20 -11.11 11.49 -19.04
CA SER A 20 -10.77 10.28 -19.79
C SER A 20 -11.09 9.02 -18.97
N ASP A 21 -11.05 7.88 -19.65
CA ASP A 21 -10.90 6.59 -18.97
C ASP A 21 -9.62 6.54 -18.13
N ILE A 22 -9.60 5.63 -17.16
CA ILE A 22 -8.46 5.43 -16.27
C ILE A 22 -7.44 4.52 -16.95
N ALA A 23 -6.21 5.02 -17.11
CA ALA A 23 -5.05 4.23 -17.49
C ALA A 23 -4.34 3.69 -16.24
N GLU A 24 -4.03 2.39 -16.23
CA GLU A 24 -3.23 1.76 -15.20
C GLU A 24 -1.81 1.55 -15.70
N ILE A 25 -0.85 2.22 -15.06
CA ILE A 25 0.57 2.15 -15.39
C ILE A 25 1.26 1.32 -14.33
N ASP A 26 1.91 0.23 -14.74
CA ASP A 26 2.79 -0.54 -13.88
C ASP A 26 4.26 -0.25 -14.20
N VAL A 27 5.12 -0.36 -13.20
CA VAL A 27 6.58 -0.26 -13.38
C VAL A 27 7.20 -1.60 -13.01
N PHE A 28 8.06 -2.10 -13.89
CA PHE A 28 8.77 -3.36 -13.67
C PHE A 28 10.24 -3.08 -13.33
N PRO A 29 10.86 -3.90 -12.47
CA PRO A 29 12.29 -3.77 -12.18
C PRO A 29 13.13 -3.96 -13.45
N ALA A 30 14.30 -3.34 -13.51
CA ALA A 30 15.28 -3.61 -14.55
C ALA A 30 15.75 -5.07 -14.52
N PRO A 31 16.35 -5.62 -15.60
CA PRO A 31 16.68 -7.05 -15.70
C PRO A 31 17.51 -7.65 -14.54
N GLN A 32 18.30 -6.84 -13.83
CA GLN A 32 19.12 -7.26 -12.69
C GLN A 32 18.48 -6.94 -11.32
N MET A 33 17.21 -6.57 -11.31
CA MET A 33 16.45 -6.23 -10.12
C MET A 33 15.21 -7.10 -10.04
N ARG A 34 14.72 -7.28 -8.82
CA ARG A 34 13.39 -7.86 -8.56
C ARG A 34 12.64 -7.01 -7.56
N PHE A 35 11.33 -7.20 -7.52
CA PHE A 35 10.54 -6.64 -6.44
C PHE A 35 10.96 -7.25 -5.11
N ARG A 36 11.07 -6.39 -4.09
CA ARG A 36 11.31 -6.79 -2.71
C ARG A 36 10.06 -7.48 -2.17
N GLY A 37 10.21 -8.66 -1.58
CA GLY A 37 9.16 -9.36 -0.84
C GLY A 37 8.81 -8.62 0.46
N LEU A 38 7.59 -8.80 0.97
CA LEU A 38 7.21 -8.15 2.24
C LEU A 38 8.10 -8.57 3.43
N HIS A 39 8.58 -9.81 3.45
CA HIS A 39 9.47 -10.32 4.50
C HIS A 39 10.87 -9.69 4.47
N GLU A 40 11.27 -9.10 3.34
CA GLU A 40 12.57 -8.46 3.13
C GLU A 40 12.54 -6.95 3.43
N MET A 41 11.40 -6.43 3.92
CA MET A 41 11.24 -5.02 4.23
C MET A 41 12.16 -4.61 5.37
N GLU A 42 12.80 -3.45 5.23
CA GLU A 42 13.69 -2.93 6.28
C GLU A 42 12.90 -2.67 7.56
N THR A 43 13.46 -3.07 8.70
CA THR A 43 12.82 -2.95 10.02
C THR A 43 12.36 -1.52 10.31
N GLY A 44 13.18 -0.51 9.96
CA GLY A 44 12.84 0.90 10.15
C GLY A 44 11.63 1.35 9.31
N THR A 45 11.51 0.86 8.08
CA THR A 45 10.35 1.16 7.23
C THR A 45 9.11 0.43 7.70
N LYS A 46 9.24 -0.84 8.09
CA LYS A 46 8.15 -1.60 8.69
C LYS A 46 7.60 -0.87 9.92
N GLN A 47 8.48 -0.43 10.84
CA GLN A 47 8.07 0.31 12.03
C GLN A 47 7.40 1.65 11.67
N ALA A 48 7.94 2.41 10.72
CA ALA A 48 7.33 3.67 10.29
C ALA A 48 5.92 3.48 9.71
N ILE A 49 5.67 2.39 8.98
CA ILE A 49 4.33 2.06 8.46
C ILE A 49 3.39 1.70 9.61
N ILE A 50 3.86 0.87 10.57
CA ILE A 50 3.09 0.51 11.76
C ILE A 50 2.66 1.77 12.50
N ASP A 51 3.57 2.72 12.72
CA ASP A 51 3.28 3.98 13.41
C ASP A 51 2.26 4.81 12.61
N LEU A 52 2.43 4.94 11.29
CA LEU A 52 1.51 5.68 10.42
C LEU A 52 0.10 5.08 10.40
N LEU A 53 -0.04 3.76 10.50
CA LEU A 53 -1.31 3.06 10.50
C LEU A 53 -1.94 2.96 11.91
N SER A 54 -1.13 3.09 12.96
CA SER A 54 -1.56 3.02 14.36
C SER A 54 -1.95 4.38 14.94
N LYS A 55 -1.51 5.50 14.33
CA LYS A 55 -1.89 6.85 14.73
C LYS A 55 -3.42 7.00 14.77
N LYS A 56 -3.97 7.23 15.97
CA LYS A 56 -5.38 7.55 16.15
C LYS A 56 -5.69 8.88 15.48
N ARG A 57 -6.50 8.79 14.41
CA ARG A 57 -7.41 9.81 13.87
C ARG A 57 -6.76 11.07 13.26
N LEU A 58 -6.60 11.01 11.95
CA LEU A 58 -7.13 12.07 11.10
C LEU A 58 -8.44 11.54 10.49
N PRO A 59 -9.58 12.23 10.65
CA PRO A 59 -10.82 11.86 9.96
C PRO A 59 -10.57 11.69 8.45
N GLY A 60 -11.04 10.58 7.89
CA GLY A 60 -10.91 10.30 6.45
C GLY A 60 -9.62 9.61 6.00
N LEU A 61 -8.62 9.39 6.86
CA LEU A 61 -7.46 8.56 6.49
C LEU A 61 -7.75 7.07 6.68
N ALA A 62 -7.34 6.26 5.71
CA ALA A 62 -7.55 4.83 5.79
C ALA A 62 -6.72 4.17 6.90
N THR A 63 -7.35 3.29 7.67
CA THR A 63 -6.78 2.55 8.80
C THR A 63 -6.21 1.20 8.38
N TRP A 64 -5.44 0.55 9.26
CA TRP A 64 -5.00 -0.83 9.03
C TRP A 64 -6.15 -1.81 8.78
N LYS A 65 -7.35 -1.58 9.35
CA LYS A 65 -8.54 -2.42 9.11
C LYS A 65 -9.01 -2.33 7.66
N GLN A 66 -8.99 -1.14 7.08
CA GLN A 66 -9.36 -0.96 5.66
C GLN A 66 -8.35 -1.65 4.73
N VAL A 67 -7.06 -1.63 5.09
CA VAL A 67 -6.02 -2.39 4.37
C VAL A 67 -6.29 -3.89 4.49
N ALA A 68 -6.55 -4.40 5.70
CA ALA A 68 -6.86 -5.81 5.93
C ALA A 68 -8.06 -6.29 5.09
N ARG A 69 -9.15 -5.51 5.07
CA ARG A 69 -10.33 -5.76 4.21
C ARG A 69 -9.99 -5.76 2.74
N ARG A 70 -9.10 -4.86 2.29
CA ARG A 70 -8.68 -4.78 0.89
C ARG A 70 -7.96 -6.05 0.43
N TYR A 71 -7.28 -6.73 1.35
CA TYR A 71 -6.69 -8.05 1.16
C TYR A 71 -7.60 -9.21 1.58
N ALA A 72 -8.92 -8.97 1.67
CA ALA A 72 -9.94 -9.97 1.96
C ALA A 72 -9.76 -10.73 3.30
N MET A 73 -9.12 -10.13 4.31
CA MET A 73 -9.18 -10.68 5.67
C MET A 73 -10.62 -10.63 6.20
N ARG A 74 -11.05 -11.70 6.85
CA ARG A 74 -12.39 -11.78 7.45
C ARG A 74 -12.48 -10.86 8.66
N GLU A 75 -13.68 -10.36 8.97
CA GLU A 75 -13.90 -9.52 10.16
C GLU A 75 -13.49 -10.24 11.45
N THR A 76 -13.65 -11.56 11.53
CA THR A 76 -13.17 -12.36 12.68
C THR A 76 -11.65 -12.30 12.84
N GLU A 77 -10.90 -12.33 11.73
CA GLU A 77 -9.44 -12.18 11.74
C GLU A 77 -9.05 -10.75 12.12
N ILE A 78 -9.76 -9.75 11.61
CA ILE A 78 -9.54 -8.34 11.98
C ILE A 78 -9.79 -8.12 13.47
N SER A 79 -10.84 -8.71 14.05
CA SER A 79 -11.11 -8.64 15.49
C SER A 79 -10.00 -9.29 16.33
N LEU A 80 -9.41 -10.40 15.86
CA LEU A 80 -8.27 -11.01 16.53
C LEU A 80 -7.01 -10.14 16.47
N LEU A 81 -6.79 -9.43 15.36
CA LEU A 81 -5.66 -8.50 15.25
C LEU A 81 -5.83 -7.26 16.16
N GLU A 82 -7.06 -6.89 16.50
CA GLU A 82 -7.33 -5.70 17.32
C GLU A 82 -6.91 -5.86 18.79
N ILE A 83 -6.87 -7.09 19.30
CA ILE A 83 -6.41 -7.38 20.67
C ILE A 83 -4.88 -7.46 20.78
N GLU A 84 -4.16 -7.48 19.65
CA GLU A 84 -2.71 -7.50 19.63
C GLU A 84 -2.11 -6.19 20.17
N LYS A 85 -0.90 -6.28 20.72
CA LYS A 85 -0.16 -5.10 21.20
C LYS A 85 0.05 -4.07 20.08
N THR A 86 0.25 -4.54 18.85
CA THR A 86 0.46 -3.72 17.66
C THR A 86 -0.40 -4.22 16.50
N PRO A 87 -1.70 -3.87 16.44
CA PRO A 87 -2.64 -4.41 15.45
C PRO A 87 -2.19 -4.21 13.99
N ALA A 88 -1.62 -3.03 13.68
CA ALA A 88 -1.07 -2.76 12.35
C ALA A 88 0.16 -3.62 12.02
N GLY A 89 0.99 -3.94 13.01
CA GLY A 89 2.13 -4.83 12.84
C GLY A 89 1.69 -6.27 12.59
N ALA A 90 0.77 -6.76 13.42
CA ALA A 90 0.20 -8.09 13.27
C ALA A 90 -0.53 -8.26 11.91
N MET A 91 -1.21 -7.21 11.42
CA MET A 91 -1.79 -7.18 10.09
C MET A 91 -0.73 -7.34 8.98
N LEU A 92 0.39 -6.62 9.06
CA LEU A 92 1.48 -6.75 8.07
C LEU A 92 2.10 -8.15 8.08
N ASP A 93 2.30 -8.74 9.26
CA ASP A 93 2.83 -10.11 9.39
C ASP A 93 1.87 -11.15 8.82
N ARG A 94 0.56 -10.96 9.07
CA ARG A 94 -0.49 -11.80 8.50
C ARG A 94 -0.55 -11.69 6.98
N LEU A 95 -0.38 -10.49 6.41
CA LEU A 95 -0.29 -10.31 4.94
C LEU A 95 0.89 -11.09 4.35
N GLY A 96 2.07 -11.02 5.00
CA GLY A 96 3.24 -11.78 4.57
C GLY A 96 3.03 -13.29 4.60
N SER A 97 2.21 -13.77 5.54
CA SER A 97 1.90 -15.21 5.68
C SER A 97 0.81 -15.69 4.70
N LEU A 98 -0.21 -14.87 4.43
CA LEU A 98 -1.33 -15.24 3.54
C LEU A 98 -0.96 -15.18 2.06
N ALA A 99 -0.03 -14.31 1.68
CA ALA A 99 0.37 -14.09 0.30
C ALA A 99 1.91 -14.03 0.22
N PRO A 100 2.61 -15.18 0.14
CA PRO A 100 4.07 -15.21 0.11
C PRO A 100 4.66 -14.48 -1.11
N ASN A 101 3.89 -14.38 -2.20
CA ASN A 101 4.25 -13.65 -3.41
C ASN A 101 3.91 -12.14 -3.34
N LEU A 102 3.36 -11.67 -2.22
CA LEU A 102 3.06 -10.25 -2.05
C LEU A 102 4.36 -9.47 -1.88
N THR A 103 4.50 -8.44 -2.72
CA THR A 103 5.70 -7.61 -2.76
C THR A 103 5.43 -6.24 -2.13
N VAL A 104 6.51 -5.55 -1.75
CA VAL A 104 6.47 -4.15 -1.30
C VAL A 104 5.84 -3.26 -2.38
N TYR A 105 6.04 -3.59 -3.67
CA TYR A 105 5.42 -2.91 -4.79
C TYR A 105 3.89 -3.00 -4.74
N TYR A 106 3.33 -4.20 -4.64
CA TYR A 106 1.88 -4.38 -4.58
C TYR A 106 1.26 -3.73 -3.35
N LEU A 107 1.93 -3.83 -2.18
CA LEU A 107 1.48 -3.11 -0.99
C LEU A 107 1.48 -1.59 -1.21
N CYS A 108 2.53 -1.05 -1.86
CA CYS A 108 2.59 0.37 -2.21
C CYS A 108 1.47 0.77 -3.17
N LYS A 109 1.18 -0.05 -4.19
CA LYS A 109 0.10 0.15 -5.17
C LYS A 109 -1.25 0.23 -4.45
N THR A 110 -1.53 -0.70 -3.54
CA THR A 110 -2.75 -0.71 -2.71
C THR A 110 -2.94 0.61 -1.96
N PHE A 111 -1.90 1.14 -1.31
CA PHE A 111 -2.02 2.41 -0.58
C PHE A 111 -2.26 3.64 -1.47
N LYS A 112 -1.91 3.59 -2.76
CA LYS A 112 -2.20 4.65 -3.75
C LYS A 112 -3.63 4.59 -4.28
N GLU A 113 -4.36 3.50 -4.05
CA GLU A 113 -5.72 3.35 -4.56
C GLU A 113 -6.70 4.36 -3.98
N SER A 114 -7.73 4.70 -4.76
CA SER A 114 -8.73 5.71 -4.41
C SER A 114 -9.50 5.42 -3.11
N GLY A 115 -9.58 4.16 -2.69
CA GLY A 115 -10.22 3.74 -1.44
C GLY A 115 -9.35 3.89 -0.19
N LEU A 116 -8.02 4.02 -0.34
CA LEU A 116 -7.09 4.19 0.78
C LEU A 116 -6.42 5.57 0.78
N ARG A 117 -5.87 5.99 -0.37
CA ARG A 117 -5.18 7.27 -0.60
C ARG A 117 -4.13 7.64 0.47
N ARG A 118 -3.44 6.64 1.05
CA ARG A 118 -2.39 6.83 2.06
C ARG A 118 -1.05 7.10 1.39
N LEU A 119 -0.93 8.27 0.77
CA LEU A 119 0.29 8.69 0.07
C LEU A 119 1.49 8.81 1.02
N ASP A 120 1.25 9.11 2.30
CA ASP A 120 2.25 9.11 3.36
C ASP A 120 2.92 7.74 3.54
N VAL A 121 2.13 6.66 3.50
CA VAL A 121 2.60 5.28 3.57
C VAL A 121 3.24 4.87 2.25
N ALA A 122 2.59 5.14 1.12
CA ALA A 122 3.12 4.82 -0.21
C ALA A 122 4.49 5.46 -0.47
N ASN A 123 4.69 6.72 -0.04
CA ASN A 123 5.97 7.41 -0.18
C ASN A 123 7.10 6.73 0.61
N LYS A 124 6.80 6.12 1.76
CA LYS A 124 7.79 5.34 2.53
C LYS A 124 8.14 4.04 1.81
N LEU A 125 7.13 3.28 1.38
CA LEU A 125 7.30 2.02 0.66
C LEU A 125 8.07 2.21 -0.65
N SER A 126 7.78 3.29 -1.38
CA SER A 126 8.35 3.55 -2.71
C SER A 126 9.88 3.63 -2.75
N LYS A 127 10.53 3.87 -1.60
CA LYS A 127 11.98 3.98 -1.48
C LYS A 127 12.71 2.63 -1.48
N GLN A 128 11.99 1.52 -1.32
CA GLN A 128 12.61 0.20 -1.17
C GLN A 128 11.83 -0.93 -1.85
N MET A 129 11.10 -0.63 -2.93
CA MET A 129 10.28 -1.63 -3.62
C MET A 129 11.07 -2.65 -4.44
N VAL A 130 12.33 -2.33 -4.77
CA VAL A 130 13.19 -3.18 -5.61
C VAL A 130 14.52 -3.46 -4.92
N ILE A 131 15.10 -4.61 -5.24
CA ILE A 131 16.43 -5.05 -4.81
C ILE A 131 17.18 -5.70 -5.96
N SER A 132 18.51 -5.68 -5.91
CA SER A 132 19.35 -6.40 -6.85
C SER A 132 19.13 -7.90 -6.71
N VAL A 133 19.09 -8.60 -7.84
CA VAL A 133 19.29 -10.05 -7.85
C VAL A 133 20.80 -10.25 -7.68
N GLN A 134 21.21 -10.87 -6.57
CA GLN A 134 22.60 -11.31 -6.36
C GLN A 134 22.77 -12.70 -6.94
#